data_AF-A0A8T8WB62-F1
#
_entry.id   AF-A0A8T8WB62-F1
#
_cell.length_a   1.000
_cell.length_b   1.000
_cell.length_c   1.000
_cell.angle_alpha   90.00
_cell.angle_beta   90.00
_cell.angle_gamma   90.00
#
_symmetry.space_group_name_H-M   'P 1'
#
loop_
_entity.id
_entity.type
_entity.pdbx_description
1 polymer ?
#
loop_
_entity_poly.entity_id
_entity_poly.type
_entity_poly.pdbx_seq_one_letter_code
_entity_poly.pdbx_strand_id
1 'polypeptide(L)'
;MPTRRDVLRTVGATATAGVGLAAASAPVRAAHDDAQPDHVTIDFPESDMQRYAPELVMSDDARAKFLALYGWRASSTEYDTDIYVYWASYSHQTGFIGNLDSHYGDHEPIQVVVNDTTGEVERIRASIYHWIKGEALASEFVLADETHPRLRVIDPWHQYTAVDEGRGGFVPDVDDLRDEWDSWLANGLEESVAPGSSVNPWIMSTRSDWWRRSDTLGISTDAAIVHAMQPVLGTTGSLQA
;
A
#
# COMPACT_ATOMS: atom_id res chain seq x y z
N MET A 1 42.53 -25.65 -21.94
CA MET A 1 41.17 -25.25 -21.52
C MET A 1 40.62 -26.35 -20.64
N PRO A 2 40.34 -26.09 -19.35
CA PRO A 2 39.70 -27.06 -18.47
C PRO A 2 38.23 -27.23 -18.89
N THR A 3 37.71 -28.45 -18.83
CA THR A 3 36.30 -28.73 -19.18
C THR A 3 35.44 -28.78 -17.92
N ARG A 4 34.12 -28.55 -18.08
CA ARG A 4 33.11 -28.36 -17.02
C ARG A 4 32.95 -29.49 -15.98
N ARG A 5 33.83 -30.50 -15.95
CA ARG A 5 33.83 -31.61 -14.98
C ARG A 5 34.91 -31.51 -13.90
N ASP A 6 35.85 -30.57 -14.00
CA ASP A 6 36.94 -30.43 -13.02
C ASP A 6 36.62 -29.47 -11.85
N VAL A 7 35.48 -28.75 -11.90
CA VAL A 7 35.10 -27.76 -10.87
C VAL A 7 34.25 -28.36 -9.73
N LEU A 8 33.79 -29.61 -9.84
CA LEU A 8 32.92 -30.24 -8.83
C LEU A 8 33.62 -31.28 -7.93
N ARG A 9 34.96 -31.30 -7.88
CA ARG A 9 35.71 -32.14 -6.93
C ARG A 9 36.75 -31.34 -6.17
N THR A 10 36.27 -30.46 -5.30
CA THR A 10 37.04 -30.01 -4.13
C THR A 10 36.13 -30.05 -2.91
N VAL A 11 35.66 -31.24 -2.57
CA VAL A 11 35.16 -31.57 -1.23
C VAL A 11 36.36 -32.11 -0.46
N GLY A 12 37.05 -31.21 0.23
CA GLY A 12 38.12 -31.50 1.18
C GLY A 12 37.66 -31.07 2.57
N ALA A 13 37.51 -32.06 3.45
CA ALA A 13 36.83 -31.97 4.74
C ALA A 13 37.50 -31.04 5.77
N THR A 14 36.66 -30.27 6.47
CA THR A 14 36.87 -29.89 7.87
C THR A 14 35.52 -29.87 8.59
N ALA A 15 35.26 -30.94 9.34
CA ALA A 15 34.15 -31.01 10.26
C ALA A 15 34.57 -30.42 11.61
N THR A 16 33.89 -29.36 12.05
CA THR A 16 33.86 -28.95 13.47
C THR A 16 32.53 -28.25 13.77
N ALA A 17 31.79 -28.88 14.70
CA ALA A 17 30.73 -28.36 15.56
C ALA A 17 29.48 -27.74 14.90
N GLY A 18 28.38 -28.49 14.98
CA GLY A 18 27.06 -28.05 14.58
C GLY A 18 26.52 -26.89 15.42
N VAL A 19 26.07 -25.86 14.71
CA VAL A 19 24.75 -25.28 14.91
C VAL A 19 24.12 -25.32 13.52
N GLY A 20 23.24 -26.30 13.30
CA GLY A 20 22.35 -26.25 12.15
C GLY A 20 21.45 -25.04 12.34
N LEU A 21 21.81 -23.89 11.78
CA LEU A 21 20.81 -22.91 11.39
C LEU A 21 20.03 -23.52 10.24
N ALA A 22 19.09 -24.39 10.58
CA ALA A 22 17.84 -24.42 9.86
C ALA A 22 17.27 -23.00 10.05
N ALA A 23 17.56 -22.10 9.12
CA ALA A 23 16.71 -20.95 8.91
C ALA A 23 15.36 -21.56 8.55
N ALA A 24 14.53 -21.78 9.56
CA ALA A 24 13.12 -21.99 9.36
C ALA A 24 12.65 -20.71 8.68
N SER A 25 12.50 -20.78 7.36
CA SER A 25 11.62 -19.88 6.65
C SER A 25 10.23 -20.13 7.25
N ALA A 26 9.94 -19.43 8.36
CA ALA A 26 8.57 -19.24 8.79
C ALA A 26 7.81 -18.79 7.54
N PRO A 27 6.63 -19.38 7.24
CA PRO A 27 5.85 -18.95 6.09
C PRO A 27 5.67 -17.43 6.20
N VAL A 28 5.92 -16.71 5.12
CA VAL A 28 5.98 -15.23 5.09
C VAL A 28 4.66 -14.61 5.60
N ARG A 29 3.57 -15.40 5.62
CA ARG A 29 2.24 -15.15 6.17
C ARG A 29 2.26 -14.84 7.66
N ALA A 30 3.07 -15.57 8.42
CA ALA A 30 3.25 -15.35 9.86
C ALA A 30 3.69 -13.91 10.16
N ALA A 31 4.46 -13.28 9.26
CA ALA A 31 4.93 -11.91 9.49
C ALA A 31 3.80 -10.87 9.45
N HIS A 32 2.73 -11.08 8.69
CA HIS A 32 1.59 -10.16 8.66
C HIS A 32 0.64 -10.40 9.83
N ASP A 33 0.40 -11.67 10.16
CA ASP A 33 -0.40 -12.07 11.32
C ASP A 33 0.23 -11.58 12.63
N ASP A 34 1.55 -11.75 12.78
CA ASP A 34 2.31 -11.31 13.96
C ASP A 34 2.53 -9.79 14.00
N ALA A 35 2.20 -9.06 12.92
CA ALA A 35 2.43 -7.61 12.84
C ALA A 35 1.27 -6.76 13.37
N GLN A 36 0.12 -7.35 13.69
CA GLN A 36 -0.94 -6.67 14.44
C GLN A 36 -0.62 -6.74 15.94
N PRO A 37 -0.27 -5.61 16.59
CA PRO A 37 -0.02 -5.62 18.03
C PRO A 37 -1.34 -5.71 18.81
N ASP A 38 -1.27 -6.20 20.06
CA ASP A 38 -2.43 -6.42 20.93
C ASP A 38 -3.29 -5.16 21.18
N HIS A 39 -2.70 -3.96 21.09
CA HIS A 39 -3.43 -2.71 21.26
C HIS A 39 -4.25 -2.29 20.03
N VAL A 40 -4.05 -2.92 18.87
CA VAL A 40 -4.79 -2.62 17.63
C VAL A 40 -5.93 -3.61 17.43
N THR A 41 -7.13 -3.07 17.20
CA THR A 41 -8.31 -3.83 16.81
C THR A 41 -8.70 -3.50 15.37
N ILE A 42 -8.98 -4.52 14.56
CA ILE A 42 -9.45 -4.37 13.18
C ILE A 42 -10.90 -4.83 13.08
N ASP A 43 -11.77 -3.96 12.57
CA ASP A 43 -13.18 -4.26 12.33
C ASP A 43 -13.73 -3.56 11.07
N PHE A 44 -15.00 -3.81 10.74
CA PHE A 44 -15.67 -3.24 9.57
C PHE A 44 -17.01 -2.60 9.96
N PRO A 45 -17.00 -1.40 10.55
CA PRO A 45 -18.21 -0.63 10.80
C PRO A 45 -18.70 -0.02 9.48
N GLU A 46 -19.53 -0.76 8.72
CA GLU A 46 -19.97 -0.43 7.36
C GLU A 46 -20.38 1.05 7.16
N SER A 47 -21.14 1.63 8.10
CA SER A 47 -21.54 3.04 8.02
C SER A 47 -20.36 4.02 8.07
N ASP A 48 -19.36 3.72 8.90
CA ASP A 48 -18.18 4.57 9.06
C ASP A 48 -17.21 4.36 7.90
N MET A 49 -17.06 3.11 7.44
CA MET A 49 -16.30 2.77 6.23
C MET A 49 -16.84 3.54 5.03
N GLN A 50 -18.16 3.60 4.86
CA GLN A 50 -18.74 4.41 3.78
C GLN A 50 -18.54 5.91 4.02
N ARG A 51 -18.72 6.39 5.26
CA ARG A 51 -18.59 7.81 5.62
C ARG A 51 -17.21 8.39 5.31
N TYR A 52 -16.15 7.63 5.57
CA TYR A 52 -14.77 8.09 5.37
C TYR A 52 -14.12 7.54 4.09
N ALA A 53 -14.91 6.92 3.20
CA ALA A 53 -14.40 6.44 1.92
C ALA A 53 -13.90 7.61 1.05
N PRO A 54 -12.81 7.45 0.30
CA PRO A 54 -12.34 8.46 -0.63
C PRO A 54 -13.32 8.68 -1.80
N GLU A 55 -13.46 9.92 -2.23
CA GLU A 55 -14.10 10.25 -3.52
C GLU A 55 -13.02 10.15 -4.60
N LEU A 56 -13.21 9.23 -5.56
CA LEU A 56 -12.22 8.95 -6.59
C LEU A 56 -12.61 9.61 -7.92
N VAL A 57 -11.71 10.43 -8.44
CA VAL A 57 -11.80 11.04 -9.77
C VAL A 57 -10.96 10.19 -10.74
N MET A 58 -11.64 9.38 -11.53
CA MET A 58 -11.02 8.45 -12.49
C MET A 58 -11.26 8.89 -13.93
N SER A 59 -10.37 8.46 -14.83
CA SER A 59 -10.66 8.41 -16.27
C SER A 59 -11.62 7.25 -16.57
N ASP A 60 -12.17 7.21 -17.79
CA ASP A 60 -12.97 6.08 -18.25
C ASP A 60 -12.17 4.77 -18.30
N ASP A 61 -10.85 4.84 -18.57
CA ASP A 61 -9.97 3.67 -18.63
C ASP A 61 -9.73 3.09 -17.24
N ALA A 62 -9.33 3.93 -16.27
CA ALA A 62 -9.22 3.53 -14.86
C ALA A 62 -10.56 2.99 -14.34
N ARG A 63 -11.68 3.65 -14.68
CA ARG A 63 -13.02 3.21 -14.24
C ARG A 63 -13.41 1.85 -14.81
N ALA A 64 -13.03 1.54 -16.05
CA ALA A 64 -13.28 0.25 -16.66
C ALA A 64 -12.44 -0.89 -16.03
N LYS A 65 -11.29 -0.56 -15.44
CA LYS A 65 -10.41 -1.51 -14.76
C LYS A 65 -10.72 -1.66 -13.28
N PHE A 66 -11.32 -0.64 -12.65
CA PHE A 66 -11.67 -0.61 -11.24
C PHE A 66 -12.69 -1.71 -10.91
N LEU A 67 -12.32 -2.56 -9.95
CA LEU A 67 -13.13 -3.68 -9.50
C LEU A 67 -13.96 -3.28 -8.29
N ALA A 68 -13.30 -2.84 -7.22
CA ALA A 68 -13.94 -2.45 -5.97
C ALA A 68 -12.97 -1.66 -5.07
N LEU A 69 -13.54 -1.01 -4.05
CA LEU A 69 -12.80 -0.44 -2.94
C LEU A 69 -13.01 -1.35 -1.73
N TYR A 70 -11.93 -1.89 -1.18
CA TYR A 70 -11.99 -2.70 0.03
C TYR A 70 -11.45 -1.90 1.20
N GLY A 71 -11.95 -2.11 2.41
CA GLY A 71 -11.32 -1.51 3.57
C GLY A 71 -11.67 -2.18 4.90
N TRP A 72 -10.99 -1.71 5.94
CA TRP A 72 -11.33 -1.94 7.34
C TRP A 72 -10.96 -0.72 8.17
N ARG A 73 -11.48 -0.66 9.39
CA ARG A 73 -11.02 0.29 10.38
C ARG A 73 -10.01 -0.37 11.31
N ALA A 74 -8.91 0.33 11.57
CA ALA A 74 -8.00 0.02 12.67
C ALA A 74 -8.20 1.04 13.79
N SER A 75 -8.53 0.56 14.99
CA SER A 75 -8.62 1.35 16.22
C SER A 75 -7.52 0.93 17.20
N SER A 76 -7.14 1.81 18.12
CA SER A 76 -6.07 1.53 19.08
C SER A 76 -6.35 2.10 20.46
N THR A 77 -5.94 1.38 21.52
CA THR A 77 -5.96 1.92 22.89
C THR A 77 -4.78 2.84 23.20
N GLU A 78 -3.82 2.98 22.28
CA GLU A 78 -2.60 3.80 22.46
C GLU A 78 -2.60 5.10 21.63
N TYR A 79 -3.56 5.27 20.71
CA TYR A 79 -3.63 6.44 19.82
C TYR A 79 -5.02 7.06 19.84
N ASP A 80 -5.09 8.40 19.82
CA ASP A 80 -6.35 9.17 19.79
C ASP A 80 -6.96 9.27 18.38
N THR A 81 -6.68 8.29 17.53
CA THR A 81 -7.12 8.27 16.12
C THR A 81 -7.54 6.88 15.73
N ASP A 82 -8.60 6.78 14.93
CA ASP A 82 -8.91 5.62 14.12
C ASP A 82 -8.31 5.80 12.72
N ILE A 83 -7.79 4.73 12.13
CA ILE A 83 -7.31 4.75 10.74
C ILE A 83 -8.20 3.85 9.89
N TYR A 84 -8.88 4.45 8.92
CA TYR A 84 -9.64 3.74 7.89
C TYR A 84 -8.67 3.37 6.78
N VAL A 85 -8.37 2.08 6.67
CA VAL A 85 -7.44 1.51 5.69
C VAL A 85 -8.27 1.04 4.51
N TYR A 86 -7.97 1.58 3.34
CA TYR A 86 -8.60 1.19 2.08
C TYR A 86 -7.55 0.69 1.09
N TRP A 87 -8.01 -0.17 0.18
CA TRP A 87 -7.28 -0.62 -0.99
C TRP A 87 -8.22 -0.60 -2.20
N ALA A 88 -7.90 0.22 -3.19
CA ALA A 88 -8.59 0.18 -4.48
C ALA A 88 -8.03 -1.00 -5.28
N SER A 89 -8.91 -1.89 -5.75
CA SER A 89 -8.52 -3.02 -6.58
C SER A 89 -8.87 -2.76 -8.04
N TYR A 90 -7.92 -3.03 -8.93
CA TYR A 90 -8.06 -2.95 -10.37
C TYR A 90 -7.66 -4.29 -11.00
N SER A 91 -8.32 -4.62 -12.11
CA SER A 91 -8.06 -5.88 -12.82
C SER A 91 -6.61 -6.02 -13.32
N HIS A 92 -6.00 -4.92 -13.74
CA HIS A 92 -4.62 -4.88 -14.25
C HIS A 92 -4.10 -3.45 -14.40
N GLN A 93 -2.78 -3.32 -14.39
CA GLN A 93 -2.04 -2.14 -14.81
C GLN A 93 -1.47 -2.36 -16.21
N THR A 94 -1.57 -1.35 -17.08
CA THR A 94 -0.93 -1.35 -18.42
C THR A 94 0.04 -0.18 -18.51
N GLY A 95 1.26 -0.39 -18.00
CA GLY A 95 2.28 0.64 -17.94
C GLY A 95 2.85 1.07 -19.30
N PHE A 96 3.66 2.13 -19.29
CA PHE A 96 4.22 2.73 -20.49
C PHE A 96 5.42 1.99 -21.06
N ILE A 97 6.13 1.22 -20.22
CA ILE A 97 7.32 0.44 -20.60
C ILE A 97 6.91 -1.03 -20.90
N GLY A 98 5.62 -1.26 -21.16
CA GLY A 98 5.06 -2.56 -21.52
C GLY A 98 5.12 -3.52 -20.34
N ASN A 99 5.62 -4.74 -20.56
CA ASN A 99 5.60 -5.80 -19.55
C ASN A 99 6.45 -5.51 -18.30
N LEU A 100 7.28 -4.47 -18.30
CA LEU A 100 8.11 -4.11 -17.14
C LEU A 100 7.32 -3.39 -16.05
N ASP A 101 6.27 -2.66 -16.43
CA ASP A 101 5.39 -1.91 -15.54
C ASP A 101 3.91 -2.26 -15.78
N SER A 102 3.64 -3.45 -16.33
CA SER A 102 2.29 -3.99 -16.51
C SER A 102 2.13 -5.31 -15.76
N HIS A 103 1.03 -5.47 -15.03
CA HIS A 103 0.71 -6.70 -14.31
C HIS A 103 -0.80 -6.88 -14.15
N TYR A 104 -1.22 -8.12 -13.92
CA TYR A 104 -2.59 -8.46 -13.53
C TYR A 104 -2.74 -8.35 -12.01
N GLY A 105 -3.89 -7.87 -11.57
CA GLY A 105 -4.14 -7.55 -10.17
C GLY A 105 -3.32 -6.33 -9.76
N ASP A 106 -4.00 -5.24 -9.47
CA ASP A 106 -3.38 -4.00 -9.03
C ASP A 106 -4.15 -3.47 -7.82
N HIS A 107 -3.42 -3.16 -6.75
CA HIS A 107 -3.97 -2.85 -5.45
C HIS A 107 -3.29 -1.59 -4.92
N GLU A 108 -4.06 -0.52 -4.78
CA GLU A 108 -3.53 0.79 -4.43
C GLU A 108 -4.03 1.24 -3.04
N PRO A 109 -3.12 1.45 -2.07
CA PRO A 109 -3.50 1.73 -0.68
C PRO A 109 -3.85 3.20 -0.43
N ILE A 110 -4.84 3.41 0.44
CA ILE A 110 -5.25 4.71 0.98
C ILE A 110 -5.47 4.55 2.49
N GLN A 111 -5.07 5.53 3.29
CA GLN A 111 -5.40 5.62 4.71
C GLN A 111 -6.01 6.98 5.02
N VAL A 112 -7.18 6.98 5.64
CA VAL A 112 -7.83 8.18 6.18
C VAL A 112 -7.69 8.13 7.69
N VAL A 113 -6.96 9.10 8.26
CA VAL A 113 -6.73 9.21 9.69
C VAL A 113 -7.79 10.13 10.26
N VAL A 114 -8.54 9.63 11.24
CA VAL A 114 -9.70 10.29 11.83
C VAL A 114 -9.51 10.38 13.33
N ASN A 115 -9.80 11.53 13.91
CA ASN A 115 -9.83 11.69 15.36
C ASN A 115 -10.89 10.76 15.98
N ASP A 116 -10.50 9.90 16.91
CA ASP A 116 -11.39 8.86 17.46
C ASP A 116 -12.57 9.43 18.29
N THR A 117 -12.42 10.68 18.75
CA THR A 117 -13.35 11.35 19.65
C THR A 117 -14.27 12.32 18.90
N THR A 118 -13.73 13.09 17.97
CA THR A 118 -14.51 14.10 17.22
C THR A 118 -15.06 13.57 15.89
N GLY A 119 -14.44 12.53 15.33
CA GLY A 119 -14.75 12.04 13.98
C GLY A 119 -14.26 12.96 12.86
N GLU A 120 -13.40 13.95 13.17
CA GLU A 120 -12.81 14.83 12.17
C GLU A 120 -11.69 14.11 11.41
N VAL A 121 -11.68 14.24 10.08
CA VAL A 121 -10.56 13.77 9.26
C VAL A 121 -9.37 14.67 9.51
N GLU A 122 -8.24 14.10 9.94
CA GLU A 122 -7.03 14.86 10.27
C GLU A 122 -6.00 14.82 9.13
N ARG A 123 -5.92 13.68 8.42
CA ARG A 123 -4.86 13.39 7.47
C ARG A 123 -5.27 12.32 6.48
N ILE A 124 -4.72 12.40 5.28
CA ILE A 124 -4.72 11.31 4.31
C ILE A 124 -3.30 10.84 3.99
N ARG A 125 -3.16 9.53 3.79
CA ARG A 125 -1.98 8.93 3.15
C ARG A 125 -2.46 8.10 1.97
N ALA A 126 -1.77 8.17 0.84
CA ALA A 126 -2.09 7.34 -0.32
C ALA A 126 -0.83 7.04 -1.13
N SER A 127 -0.87 6.00 -1.96
CA SER A 127 0.22 5.73 -2.91
C SER A 127 0.30 6.84 -3.96
N ILE A 128 1.44 7.51 -4.00
CA ILE A 128 1.82 8.47 -5.04
C ILE A 128 3.00 7.90 -5.80
N TYR A 129 3.12 8.23 -7.08
CA TYR A 129 4.17 7.68 -7.92
C TYR A 129 4.24 6.13 -7.86
N HIS A 130 3.10 5.46 -7.62
CA HIS A 130 2.90 4.00 -7.43
C HIS A 130 3.64 3.38 -6.22
N TRP A 131 4.80 3.92 -5.85
CA TRP A 131 5.70 3.30 -4.88
C TRP A 131 5.88 4.06 -3.57
N ILE A 132 5.45 5.32 -3.52
CA ILE A 132 5.77 6.23 -2.40
C ILE A 132 4.49 6.58 -1.66
N LYS A 133 4.59 6.81 -0.35
CA LYS A 133 3.54 7.39 0.46
C LYS A 133 3.51 8.90 0.26
N GLY A 134 2.43 9.39 -0.34
CA GLY A 134 2.02 10.78 -0.22
C GLY A 134 1.27 10.97 1.08
N GLU A 135 1.38 12.16 1.67
CA GLU A 135 0.71 12.49 2.92
C GLU A 135 0.30 13.97 2.92
N ALA A 136 -0.92 14.26 3.35
CA ALA A 136 -1.44 15.62 3.46
C ALA A 136 -2.34 15.76 4.70
N LEU A 137 -2.25 16.90 5.38
CA LEU A 137 -3.15 17.30 6.46
C LEU A 137 -4.50 17.74 5.92
N ALA A 138 -5.56 17.67 6.74
CA ALA A 138 -6.92 18.09 6.35
C ALA A 138 -6.99 19.52 5.76
N SER A 139 -6.09 20.42 6.20
CA SER A 139 -5.99 21.78 5.67
C SER A 139 -5.35 21.88 4.28
N GLU A 140 -4.78 20.78 3.77
CA GLU A 140 -3.98 20.72 2.55
C GLU A 140 -4.67 19.93 1.43
N PHE A 141 -5.81 19.27 1.69
CA PHE A 141 -6.55 18.54 0.66
C PHE A 141 -8.05 18.84 0.73
N VAL A 142 -8.76 18.45 -0.33
CA VAL A 142 -10.19 18.71 -0.45
C VAL A 142 -11.00 17.54 0.09
N LEU A 143 -11.95 17.85 0.98
CA LEU A 143 -12.97 16.91 1.46
C LEU A 143 -14.28 17.17 0.72
N ALA A 144 -14.86 16.14 0.08
CA ALA A 144 -16.25 16.16 -0.33
C ALA A 144 -17.13 15.80 0.87
N ASP A 145 -18.22 16.53 1.04
CA ASP A 145 -19.18 16.35 2.14
C ASP A 145 -18.50 16.22 3.52
N GLU A 146 -17.42 16.98 3.73
CA GLU A 146 -16.62 17.06 4.97
C GLU A 146 -15.84 15.79 5.35
N THR A 147 -16.12 14.63 4.77
CA THR A 147 -15.55 13.35 5.23
C THR A 147 -14.87 12.52 4.15
N HIS A 148 -15.09 12.81 2.86
CA HIS A 148 -14.53 12.04 1.75
C HIS A 148 -13.31 12.74 1.15
N PRO A 149 -12.08 12.27 1.38
CA PRO A 149 -10.92 12.85 0.72
C PRO A 149 -11.04 12.68 -0.79
N ARG A 150 -10.89 13.78 -1.53
CA ARG A 150 -10.91 13.76 -2.99
C ARG A 150 -9.54 13.39 -3.54
N LEU A 151 -9.47 12.30 -4.29
CA LEU A 151 -8.25 11.83 -4.93
C LEU A 151 -8.45 11.65 -6.44
N ARG A 152 -7.49 12.17 -7.21
CA ARG A 152 -7.40 11.88 -8.65
C ARG A 152 -6.57 10.63 -8.85
N VAL A 153 -7.13 9.68 -9.58
CA VAL A 153 -6.44 8.45 -10.03
C VAL A 153 -5.71 8.76 -11.34
N ILE A 154 -4.42 8.41 -11.40
CA ILE A 154 -3.55 8.72 -12.53
C ILE A 154 -3.29 7.48 -13.36
N ASP A 155 -3.72 7.53 -14.62
CA ASP A 155 -3.37 6.50 -15.59
C ASP A 155 -1.88 6.51 -15.93
N PRO A 156 -1.30 5.34 -16.26
CA PRO A 156 -1.91 4.01 -16.21
C PRO A 156 -1.73 3.30 -14.86
N TRP A 157 -1.05 3.94 -13.89
CA TRP A 157 -0.57 3.29 -12.67
C TRP A 157 -1.54 3.32 -11.49
N HIS A 158 -2.68 3.98 -11.65
CA HIS A 158 -3.72 4.13 -10.63
C HIS A 158 -3.31 4.78 -9.29
N GLN A 159 -2.07 5.30 -9.20
CA GLN A 159 -1.61 6.16 -8.12
C GLN A 159 -2.47 7.42 -7.95
N TYR A 160 -2.33 8.06 -6.79
CA TYR A 160 -3.14 9.20 -6.42
C TYR A 160 -2.40 10.54 -6.50
N THR A 161 -3.18 11.60 -6.70
CA THR A 161 -2.74 12.99 -6.53
C THR A 161 -3.93 13.87 -6.16
N ALA A 162 -3.68 15.11 -5.75
CA ALA A 162 -4.71 16.11 -5.52
C ALA A 162 -5.60 16.33 -6.75
N VAL A 163 -6.85 16.71 -6.47
CA VAL A 163 -7.86 17.01 -7.48
C VAL A 163 -7.83 18.50 -7.80
N ASP A 164 -7.85 18.86 -9.09
CA ASP A 164 -8.07 20.24 -9.52
C ASP A 164 -9.49 20.69 -9.15
N GLU A 165 -9.66 21.93 -8.66
CA GLU A 165 -10.96 22.48 -8.28
C GLU A 165 -12.04 22.24 -9.36
N GLY A 166 -13.19 21.70 -8.95
CA GLY A 166 -14.38 21.56 -9.80
C GLY A 166 -14.55 20.24 -10.58
N ARG A 167 -13.62 19.28 -10.48
CA ARG A 167 -13.86 17.91 -10.95
C ARG A 167 -14.51 17.06 -9.85
N GLY A 168 -15.75 16.64 -10.06
CA GLY A 168 -16.42 15.67 -9.21
C GLY A 168 -15.94 14.24 -9.48
N GLY A 169 -15.79 13.45 -8.43
CA GLY A 169 -15.56 12.01 -8.51
C GLY A 169 -16.80 11.20 -8.15
N PHE A 170 -16.60 9.93 -7.86
CA PHE A 170 -17.61 9.08 -7.23
C PHE A 170 -17.03 8.49 -5.96
N VAL A 171 -17.88 8.28 -4.95
CA VAL A 171 -17.53 7.51 -3.75
C VAL A 171 -17.92 6.06 -4.05
N PRO A 172 -16.97 5.12 -4.16
CA PRO A 172 -17.29 3.71 -4.31
C PRO A 172 -18.01 3.17 -3.07
N ASP A 173 -18.82 2.13 -3.25
CA ASP A 173 -19.20 1.28 -2.12
C ASP A 173 -17.95 0.58 -1.57
N VAL A 174 -17.89 0.38 -0.26
CA VAL A 174 -16.75 -0.25 0.40
C VAL A 174 -17.08 -1.68 0.76
N ASP A 175 -16.26 -2.62 0.30
CA ASP A 175 -16.30 -4.04 0.67
C ASP A 175 -15.36 -4.33 1.84
N ASP A 176 -15.64 -5.39 2.61
CA ASP A 176 -14.84 -5.76 3.79
C ASP A 176 -13.50 -6.36 3.37
N LEU A 177 -12.40 -5.64 3.64
CA LEU A 177 -11.06 -6.10 3.29
C LEU A 177 -10.67 -7.38 4.04
N ARG A 178 -11.27 -7.67 5.19
CA ARG A 178 -10.97 -8.88 5.98
C ARG A 178 -11.35 -10.16 5.23
N ASP A 179 -12.31 -10.08 4.32
CA ASP A 179 -12.75 -11.22 3.50
C ASP A 179 -11.76 -11.54 2.37
N GLU A 180 -10.98 -10.55 1.93
CA GLU A 180 -10.08 -10.66 0.77
C GLU A 180 -8.59 -10.69 1.14
N TRP A 181 -8.21 -10.07 2.26
CA TRP A 181 -6.80 -9.81 2.60
C TRP A 181 -5.93 -11.07 2.62
N ASP A 182 -6.42 -12.13 3.25
CA ASP A 182 -5.73 -13.42 3.31
C ASP A 182 -5.52 -14.05 1.93
N SER A 183 -6.49 -13.87 1.03
CA SER A 183 -6.41 -14.31 -0.36
C SER A 183 -5.38 -13.49 -1.12
N TRP A 184 -5.38 -12.17 -0.95
CA TRP A 184 -4.43 -11.29 -1.63
C TRP A 184 -2.99 -11.52 -1.17
N LEU A 185 -2.79 -11.66 0.14
CA LEU A 185 -1.49 -12.05 0.71
C LEU A 185 -0.98 -13.35 0.07
N ALA A 186 -1.81 -14.41 0.07
CA ALA A 186 -1.46 -15.69 -0.53
C ALA A 186 -1.20 -15.63 -2.05
N ASN A 187 -1.72 -14.60 -2.73
CA ASN A 187 -1.56 -14.38 -4.17
C ASN A 187 -0.49 -13.32 -4.50
N GLY A 188 0.56 -13.20 -3.68
CA GLY A 188 1.77 -12.42 -4.00
C GLY A 188 1.87 -11.08 -3.26
N LEU A 189 0.80 -10.64 -2.60
CA LEU A 189 0.86 -9.42 -1.79
C LEU A 189 1.71 -9.63 -0.53
N GLU A 190 1.81 -10.86 -0.02
CA GLU A 190 2.64 -11.23 1.14
C GLU A 190 4.13 -10.91 0.95
N GLU A 191 4.67 -11.14 -0.24
CA GLU A 191 6.05 -10.80 -0.59
C GLU A 191 6.22 -9.32 -0.96
N SER A 192 5.14 -8.63 -1.29
CA SER A 192 5.17 -7.27 -1.84
C SER A 192 4.91 -6.21 -0.78
N VAL A 193 3.98 -6.44 0.14
CA VAL A 193 3.54 -5.46 1.14
C VAL A 193 4.32 -5.62 2.44
N ALA A 194 4.69 -4.50 3.05
CA ALA A 194 5.40 -4.49 4.32
C ALA A 194 4.50 -4.98 5.46
N PRO A 195 4.99 -5.89 6.32
CA PRO A 195 4.28 -6.27 7.54
C PRO A 195 3.87 -5.05 8.35
N GLY A 196 2.63 -5.08 8.85
CA GLY A 196 2.05 -4.00 9.64
C GLY A 196 1.52 -2.81 8.85
N SER A 197 1.85 -2.61 7.57
CA SER A 197 1.43 -1.39 6.85
C SER A 197 -0.09 -1.21 6.75
N SER A 198 -0.83 -2.32 6.76
CA SER A 198 -2.30 -2.34 6.75
C SER A 198 -2.93 -2.76 8.08
N VAL A 199 -2.25 -3.62 8.87
CA VAL A 199 -2.77 -4.18 10.13
C VAL A 199 -2.29 -3.43 11.39
N ASN A 200 -1.28 -2.57 11.25
CA ASN A 200 -0.83 -1.60 12.24
C ASN A 200 -0.53 -0.26 11.53
N PRO A 201 -1.57 0.42 11.01
CA PRO A 201 -1.37 1.52 10.06
C PRO A 201 -0.65 2.74 10.65
N TRP A 202 -0.53 2.89 11.97
CA TRP A 202 0.25 3.98 12.59
C TRP A 202 1.74 3.92 12.25
N ILE A 203 2.30 2.76 11.89
CA ILE A 203 3.69 2.68 11.42
C ILE A 203 3.93 3.53 10.16
N MET A 204 2.87 3.76 9.38
CA MET A 204 2.93 4.58 8.17
C MET A 204 3.20 6.06 8.50
N SER A 205 3.12 6.50 9.75
CA SER A 205 3.62 7.83 10.16
C SER A 205 5.12 8.01 9.91
N THR A 206 5.89 6.93 9.97
CA THR A 206 7.36 6.94 9.78
C THR A 206 7.83 6.24 8.52
N ARG A 207 7.02 5.32 7.96
CA ARG A 207 7.34 4.68 6.68
C ARG A 207 7.12 5.64 5.51
N SER A 208 7.96 5.46 4.50
CA SER A 208 7.90 6.17 3.21
C SER A 208 7.00 5.49 2.18
N ASP A 209 6.55 4.26 2.41
CA ASP A 209 5.88 3.39 1.44
C ASP A 209 5.24 2.17 2.12
N TRP A 210 4.29 1.53 1.44
CA TRP A 210 3.61 0.29 1.88
C TRP A 210 4.38 -0.97 1.54
N TRP A 211 5.45 -0.86 0.75
CA TRP A 211 6.07 -1.99 0.07
C TRP A 211 7.24 -2.57 0.85
N ARG A 212 7.53 -3.85 0.65
CA ARG A 212 8.75 -4.46 1.18
C ARG A 212 9.95 -3.84 0.48
N ARG A 213 11.01 -3.66 1.25
CA ARG A 213 12.29 -3.18 0.75
C ARG A 213 13.14 -4.41 0.46
N SER A 214 13.34 -4.74 -0.81
CA SER A 214 14.39 -5.68 -1.20
C SER A 214 15.73 -4.95 -1.06
N ASP A 215 16.46 -5.25 0.03
CA ASP A 215 17.91 -5.10 0.26
C ASP A 215 18.65 -4.13 -0.69
N THR A 216 19.16 -2.96 -0.28
CA THR A 216 20.39 -2.80 0.53
C THR A 216 20.47 -1.40 1.19
N LEU A 217 19.49 -0.52 0.96
CA LEU A 217 19.51 0.89 1.38
C LEU A 217 18.22 1.38 2.05
N GLY A 218 17.28 0.47 2.34
CA GLY A 218 16.04 0.85 3.00
C GLY A 218 15.09 1.67 2.12
N ILE A 219 15.09 1.45 0.81
CA ILE A 219 14.09 1.95 -0.15
C ILE A 219 13.85 0.78 -1.12
N SER A 220 12.62 0.52 -1.56
CA SER A 220 12.42 -0.47 -2.65
C SER A 220 13.22 0.01 -3.88
N THR A 221 13.81 -0.91 -4.66
CA THR A 221 14.63 -0.50 -5.81
C THR A 221 13.82 0.36 -6.79
N ASP A 222 12.54 0.03 -6.96
CA ASP A 222 11.60 0.77 -7.80
C ASP A 222 11.22 2.12 -7.18
N ALA A 223 11.00 2.18 -5.86
CA ALA A 223 10.77 3.43 -5.14
C ALA A 223 11.99 4.38 -5.22
N ALA A 224 13.21 3.85 -5.17
CA ALA A 224 14.44 4.63 -5.28
C ALA A 224 14.60 5.22 -6.69
N ILE A 225 14.29 4.43 -7.73
CA ILE A 225 14.30 4.88 -9.12
C ILE A 225 13.25 5.98 -9.33
N VAL A 226 12.04 5.78 -8.82
CA VAL A 226 10.96 6.76 -8.93
C VAL A 226 11.27 8.05 -8.16
N HIS A 227 11.82 7.95 -6.95
CA HIS A 227 12.24 9.14 -6.19
C HIS A 227 13.31 9.94 -6.95
N ALA A 228 14.20 9.28 -7.69
CA ALA A 228 15.18 9.96 -8.54
C ALA A 228 14.54 10.62 -9.79
N MET A 229 13.39 10.11 -10.25
CA MET A 229 12.68 10.61 -11.43
C MET A 229 11.63 11.69 -11.12
N GLN A 230 11.25 11.90 -9.85
CA GLN A 230 10.26 12.92 -9.44
C GLN A 230 10.46 14.32 -10.07
N PRO A 231 11.68 14.89 -10.18
CA PRO A 231 11.87 16.20 -10.80
C PRO A 231 11.50 16.25 -12.29
N VAL A 232 11.46 15.10 -12.95
CA VAL A 232 11.10 14.95 -14.37
C VAL A 232 9.62 14.64 -14.53
N LEU A 233 8.98 14.01 -13.53
CA LEU A 233 7.59 13.58 -13.59
C LEU A 233 6.57 14.69 -13.25
N GLY A 234 6.97 15.77 -12.55
CA GLY A 234 6.14 16.97 -12.32
C GLY A 234 5.37 16.97 -10.99
N THR A 235 4.19 17.59 -10.93
CA THR A 235 3.33 17.69 -9.72
C THR A 235 2.36 16.53 -9.56
N THR A 236 2.45 15.49 -10.39
CA THR A 236 1.60 14.28 -10.45
C THR A 236 1.70 13.35 -9.23
N GLY A 237 2.34 13.77 -8.15
CA GLY A 237 2.42 13.00 -6.91
C GLY A 237 2.47 13.86 -5.66
N SER A 238 1.69 14.95 -5.63
CA SER A 238 1.31 15.58 -4.36
C SER A 238 -0.14 15.26 -4.04
N LEU A 239 -0.43 15.06 -2.75
CA LEU A 239 -1.81 15.03 -2.24
C LEU A 239 -2.28 16.42 -1.77
N GLN A 240 -1.38 17.42 -1.79
CA GLN A 240 -1.70 18.80 -1.46
C GLN A 240 -2.36 19.49 -2.66
N ALA A 241 -3.53 20.08 -2.44
CA ALA A 241 -4.33 20.81 -3.43
C ALA A 241 -3.94 22.29 -3.51
#